data_AF-A0A814HGH8-F1
#
_entry.id   AF-A0A814HGH8-F1
#
_cell.length_a   1.000
_cell.length_b   1.000
_cell.length_c   1.000
_cell.angle_alpha   90.00
_cell.angle_beta   90.00
_cell.angle_gamma   90.00
#
_symmetry.space_group_name_H-M   'P 1'
#
loop_
_entity.id
_entity.type
_entity.pdbx_description
1 polymer ?
#
loop_
_entity_poly.entity_id
_entity_poly.type
_entity_poly.pdbx_seq_one_letter_code
_entity_poly.pdbx_strand_id
1 'polypeptide(L)'
;MLQIETPAEPRPAETDRAAAFQQVATMFVKYVQIFRKLEQCYDQIVHPQKRRLLRVVLDGCMGRILELKHEMISMDASEYHYFDDILADLKLTPNDLEIPIPTYFVLEKAQVIEKRERLLGQILARMSLDQDKPDQNAQMSMDDAIRIIQSHERARQGRLRAKQMKEIRVNEQRARQRATIGEPQMDKNLAATIIQKYWRRYVVRRDTKKFRDEEYMFLGMAMPNFPKDPLKKLLADVKGHEEERRKRQEKHEIAYQQALIATREKIRQTEGPDMKERLQDQIRQWFIECRNVTQKFPDFPDEDEGGSNKIFEKKDVEQVQEELEAKLESKGKGKGDKKGK
;
A
#
# COMPACT_ATOMS: atom_id res chain seq x y z
N MET A 1 26.31 -2.66 11.62
CA MET A 1 25.09 -3.38 12.07
C MET A 1 25.35 -4.87 12.24
N LEU A 2 25.94 -5.58 11.26
CA LEU A 2 26.31 -7.01 11.38
C LEU A 2 27.31 -7.36 12.51
N GLN A 3 28.11 -6.40 12.98
CA GLN A 3 29.10 -6.59 14.04
C GLN A 3 28.51 -6.65 15.46
N ILE A 4 27.23 -6.32 15.65
CA ILE A 4 26.59 -6.29 16.97
C ILE A 4 25.86 -7.61 17.28
N GLU A 5 25.59 -8.45 16.27
CA GLU A 5 24.86 -9.72 16.42
C GLU A 5 25.75 -10.96 16.47
N THR A 6 27.06 -10.81 16.23
CA THR A 6 28.01 -11.91 16.38
C THR A 6 28.50 -11.92 17.84
N PRO A 7 28.18 -12.97 18.63
CA PRO A 7 28.75 -13.09 19.97
C PRO A 7 30.28 -13.04 19.89
N ALA A 8 30.93 -12.46 20.91
CA ALA A 8 32.38 -12.25 20.96
C ALA A 8 33.19 -13.54 20.78
N GLU A 9 32.57 -14.68 21.10
CA GLU A 9 33.04 -16.01 20.71
C GLU A 9 31.99 -16.68 19.82
N PRO A 10 32.38 -17.24 18.66
CA PRO A 10 31.47 -18.07 17.88
C PRO A 10 31.05 -19.26 18.74
N ARG A 11 29.73 -19.50 18.85
CA ARG A 11 29.23 -20.69 19.54
C ARG A 11 29.88 -21.94 18.91
N PRO A 12 30.32 -22.91 19.73
CA PRO A 12 30.87 -24.15 19.19
C PRO A 12 29.83 -24.79 18.26
N ALA A 13 30.28 -25.25 17.10
CA ALA A 13 29.40 -25.92 16.15
C ALA A 13 28.78 -27.14 16.84
N GLU A 14 27.45 -27.22 16.85
CA GLU A 14 26.77 -28.37 17.43
C GLU A 14 27.12 -29.62 16.63
N THR A 15 27.69 -30.60 17.32
CA THR A 15 28.14 -31.85 16.70
C THR A 15 26.97 -32.82 16.50
N ASP A 16 25.92 -32.67 17.30
CA ASP A 16 24.67 -33.42 17.16
C ASP A 16 23.74 -32.72 16.17
N ARG A 17 23.41 -33.43 15.10
CA ARG A 17 22.50 -32.97 14.05
C ARG A 17 21.09 -32.71 14.60
N ALA A 18 20.62 -33.49 15.56
CA ALA A 18 19.28 -33.32 16.12
C ALA A 18 19.19 -32.03 16.96
N ALA A 19 20.20 -31.77 17.79
CA ALA A 19 20.31 -30.53 18.54
C ALA A 19 20.40 -29.31 17.60
N ALA A 20 21.25 -29.38 16.57
CA ALA A 20 21.43 -28.30 15.61
C ALA A 20 20.12 -27.97 14.89
N PHE A 21 19.40 -29.02 14.44
CA PHE A 21 18.09 -28.87 13.83
C PHE A 21 17.10 -28.20 14.78
N GLN A 22 17.01 -28.65 16.03
CA GLN A 22 16.10 -28.10 17.03
C GLN A 22 16.39 -26.62 17.31
N GLN A 23 17.66 -26.21 17.32
CA GLN A 23 18.04 -24.80 17.45
C GLN A 23 17.57 -23.97 16.25
N VAL A 24 17.84 -24.42 15.02
CA VAL A 24 17.44 -23.71 13.80
C VAL A 24 15.91 -23.63 13.70
N ALA A 25 15.20 -24.72 13.99
CA ALA A 25 13.75 -24.78 14.02
C ALA A 25 13.16 -23.81 15.06
N THR A 26 13.76 -23.74 16.25
CA THR A 26 13.35 -22.78 17.30
C THR A 26 13.56 -21.34 16.86
N MET A 27 14.68 -21.04 16.18
CA MET A 27 14.92 -19.72 15.62
C MET A 27 13.91 -19.38 14.53
N PHE A 28 13.63 -20.31 13.62
CA PHE A 28 12.64 -20.14 12.56
C PHE A 28 11.27 -19.73 13.13
N VAL A 29 10.76 -20.47 14.13
CA VAL A 29 9.48 -20.14 14.78
C VAL A 29 9.50 -18.75 15.41
N LYS A 30 10.59 -18.40 16.12
CA LYS A 30 10.73 -17.06 16.72
C LYS A 30 10.77 -15.94 15.69
N TYR A 31 11.47 -16.12 14.58
CA TYR A 31 11.51 -15.13 13.49
C TYR A 31 10.15 -14.97 12.82
N VAL A 32 9.38 -16.05 12.64
CA VAL A 32 8.00 -15.97 12.14
C VAL A 32 7.12 -15.12 13.07
N GLN A 33 7.25 -15.29 14.39
CA GLN A 33 6.52 -14.44 15.34
C GLN A 33 6.94 -12.97 15.28
N ILE A 34 8.25 -12.71 15.16
CA ILE A 34 8.79 -11.36 15.00
C ILE A 34 8.23 -10.72 13.73
N PHE A 35 8.25 -11.46 12.62
CA PHE A 35 7.70 -11.01 11.34
C PHE A 35 6.22 -10.61 11.47
N ARG A 36 5.38 -11.45 12.09
CA ARG A 36 3.96 -11.13 12.30
C ARG A 36 3.76 -9.84 13.11
N LYS A 37 4.54 -9.66 14.19
CA LYS A 37 4.47 -8.44 15.00
C LYS A 37 4.94 -7.21 14.22
N LEU A 38 6.03 -7.34 13.46
CA LEU A 38 6.55 -6.26 12.63
C LEU A 38 5.56 -5.87 11.51
N GLU A 39 4.89 -6.84 10.91
CA GLU A 39 3.87 -6.63 9.87
C GLU A 39 2.68 -5.84 10.45
N GLN A 40 2.18 -6.24 11.63
CA GLN A 40 1.15 -5.48 12.34
C GLN A 40 1.60 -4.07 12.70
N CYS A 41 2.85 -3.90 13.17
CA CYS A 41 3.40 -2.58 13.44
C CYS A 41 3.48 -1.73 12.18
N TYR A 42 3.94 -2.31 11.07
CA TYR A 42 4.07 -1.64 9.79
C TYR A 42 2.72 -1.14 9.26
N ASP A 43 1.71 -2.01 9.29
CA ASP A 43 0.38 -1.70 8.81
C ASP A 43 -0.34 -0.65 9.67
N GLN A 44 -0.03 -0.55 10.97
CA GLN A 44 -0.74 0.33 11.89
C GLN A 44 0.02 1.63 12.24
N ILE A 45 1.32 1.72 11.97
CA ILE A 45 2.10 2.94 12.19
C ILE A 45 1.74 4.01 11.15
N VAL A 46 1.47 5.22 11.65
CA VAL A 46 1.04 6.36 10.83
C VAL A 46 2.21 7.26 10.44
N HIS A 47 3.40 7.07 11.02
CA HIS A 47 4.53 7.96 10.79
C HIS A 47 5.37 7.49 9.59
N PRO A 48 5.48 8.28 8.51
CA PRO A 48 6.13 7.87 7.25
C PRO A 48 7.58 7.40 7.42
N GLN A 49 8.37 8.14 8.21
CA GLN A 49 9.80 7.87 8.41
C GLN A 49 10.02 6.54 9.13
N LYS A 50 9.28 6.30 10.22
CA LYS A 50 9.35 5.04 11.00
C LYS A 50 8.91 3.85 10.16
N ARG A 51 7.87 4.02 9.34
CA ARG A 51 7.36 2.98 8.46
C ARG A 51 8.41 2.55 7.43
N ARG A 52 9.13 3.50 6.81
CA ARG A 52 10.22 3.19 5.88
C ARG A 52 11.35 2.39 6.54
N LEU A 53 11.72 2.73 7.78
CA LEU A 53 12.70 1.95 8.54
C LEU A 53 12.18 0.53 8.82
N LEU A 54 10.94 0.41 9.27
CA LEU A 54 10.31 -0.90 9.53
C LEU A 54 10.22 -1.76 8.27
N ARG A 55 10.05 -1.15 7.09
CA ARG A 55 10.07 -1.88 5.82
C ARG A 55 11.39 -2.64 5.64
N VAL A 56 12.51 -1.95 5.85
CA VAL A 56 13.85 -2.55 5.72
C VAL A 56 14.04 -3.69 6.70
N VAL A 57 13.55 -3.52 7.94
CA VAL A 57 13.63 -4.57 8.97
C VAL A 57 12.71 -5.75 8.64
N LEU A 58 11.51 -5.50 8.08
CA LEU A 58 10.60 -6.54 7.59
C LEU A 58 11.22 -7.35 6.47
N ASP A 59 11.77 -6.68 5.46
CA ASP A 59 12.42 -7.33 4.31
C ASP A 59 13.63 -8.17 4.79
N GLY A 60 14.42 -7.65 5.74
CA GLY A 60 15.52 -8.40 6.38
C GLY A 60 15.04 -9.62 7.17
N CYS A 61 13.96 -9.49 7.94
CA CYS A 61 13.34 -10.59 8.68
C CYS A 61 12.81 -11.68 7.73
N MET A 62 12.19 -11.29 6.61
CA MET A 62 11.76 -12.23 5.56
C MET A 62 12.94 -13.00 4.98
N GLY A 63 14.05 -12.31 4.66
CA GLY A 63 15.28 -12.96 4.21
C GLY A 63 15.77 -13.98 5.23
N ARG A 64 15.81 -13.61 6.51
CA ARG A 64 16.26 -14.51 7.59
C ARG A 64 15.37 -15.75 7.75
N ILE A 65 14.06 -15.62 7.61
CA ILE A 65 13.12 -16.75 7.63
C ILE A 65 13.42 -17.72 6.48
N LEU A 66 13.69 -17.21 5.27
CA LEU A 66 14.02 -18.02 4.11
C LEU A 66 15.37 -18.74 4.27
N GLU A 67 16.39 -18.06 4.81
CA GLU A 67 17.68 -18.65 5.12
C GLU A 67 17.54 -19.80 6.12
N LEU A 68 16.85 -19.56 7.25
CA LEU A 68 16.63 -20.58 8.27
C LEU A 68 15.84 -21.77 7.71
N LYS A 69 14.82 -21.51 6.89
CA LYS A 69 14.05 -22.57 6.24
C LYS A 69 14.94 -23.39 5.29
N HIS A 70 15.80 -22.73 4.52
CA HIS A 70 16.74 -23.40 3.62
C HIS A 70 17.75 -24.26 4.39
N GLU A 71 18.26 -23.76 5.52
CA GLU A 71 19.14 -24.49 6.42
C GLU A 71 18.47 -25.72 7.04
N MET A 72 17.19 -25.61 7.43
CA MET A 72 16.42 -26.78 7.90
C MET A 72 16.26 -27.84 6.82
N ILE A 73 15.92 -27.42 5.59
CA ILE A 73 15.77 -28.32 4.44
C ILE A 73 17.10 -28.99 4.10
N SER A 74 18.23 -28.27 4.19
CA SER A 74 19.54 -28.85 3.88
C SER A 74 19.98 -29.89 4.92
N MET A 75 19.60 -29.70 6.19
CA MET A 75 19.84 -30.69 7.24
C MET A 75 18.98 -31.94 7.04
N ASP A 76 17.65 -31.79 6.93
CA ASP A 76 16.71 -32.92 6.95
C ASP A 76 16.26 -33.45 5.60
N ALA A 77 16.67 -32.82 4.50
CA ALA A 77 16.31 -33.17 3.11
C ALA A 77 14.78 -33.27 2.90
N SER A 78 13.99 -32.53 3.68
CA SER A 78 12.53 -32.48 3.62
C SER A 78 12.07 -31.03 3.57
N GLU A 79 11.02 -30.73 2.80
CA GLU A 79 10.38 -29.41 2.82
C GLU A 79 9.43 -29.26 4.02
N TYR A 80 8.84 -30.37 4.46
CA TYR A 80 7.86 -30.45 5.54
C TYR A 80 8.56 -30.79 6.86
N HIS A 81 8.29 -29.95 7.88
CA HIS A 81 8.87 -30.09 9.20
C HIS A 81 7.77 -29.96 10.24
N TYR A 82 7.83 -30.79 11.28
CA TYR A 82 6.89 -30.78 12.39
C TYR A 82 7.47 -29.94 13.52
N PHE A 83 6.67 -29.03 14.07
CA PHE A 83 7.10 -28.09 15.10
C PHE A 83 6.43 -28.36 16.46
N ASP A 84 5.69 -29.45 16.63
CA ASP A 84 4.78 -29.67 17.76
C ASP A 84 5.44 -29.50 19.12
N ASP A 85 6.65 -30.04 19.31
CA ASP A 85 7.41 -29.91 20.56
C ASP A 85 7.80 -28.44 20.84
N ILE A 86 8.26 -27.73 19.80
CA ILE A 86 8.64 -26.32 19.89
C ILE A 86 7.41 -25.44 20.15
N LEU A 87 6.28 -25.76 19.52
CA LEU A 87 5.02 -25.05 19.73
C LEU A 87 4.50 -25.26 21.15
N ALA A 88 4.58 -26.48 21.68
CA ALA A 88 4.22 -26.80 23.05
C ALA A 88 5.08 -26.00 24.05
N ASP A 89 6.40 -26.00 23.86
CA ASP A 89 7.35 -25.26 24.71
C ASP A 89 7.09 -23.75 24.70
N LEU A 90 6.80 -23.18 23.51
CA LEU A 90 6.54 -21.76 23.33
C LEU A 90 5.07 -21.37 23.60
N LYS A 91 4.21 -22.33 23.93
CA LYS A 91 2.76 -22.15 24.13
C LYS A 91 2.07 -21.50 22.93
N LEU A 92 2.41 -21.97 21.74
CA LEU A 92 1.90 -21.47 20.47
C LEU A 92 0.95 -22.45 19.81
N THR A 93 0.12 -21.93 18.94
CA THR A 93 -0.75 -22.71 18.08
C THR A 93 -0.23 -22.70 16.64
N PRO A 94 -0.60 -23.68 15.80
CA PRO A 94 -0.25 -23.67 14.38
C PRO A 94 -0.68 -22.38 13.66
N ASN A 95 -1.78 -21.76 14.10
CA ASN A 95 -2.26 -20.47 13.55
C ASN A 95 -1.26 -19.32 13.76
N ASP A 96 -0.40 -19.41 14.77
CA ASP A 96 0.64 -18.41 15.05
C ASP A 96 1.83 -18.51 14.08
N LEU A 97 1.94 -19.61 13.33
CA LEU A 97 2.97 -19.83 12.32
C LEU A 97 2.53 -19.45 10.91
N GLU A 98 1.26 -19.08 10.72
CA GLU A 98 0.82 -18.57 9.41
C GLU A 98 1.58 -17.30 9.06
N ILE A 99 2.20 -17.26 7.89
CA ILE A 99 2.98 -16.10 7.43
C ILE A 99 2.02 -15.18 6.67
N PRO A 100 1.65 -14.01 7.22
CA PRO A 100 0.78 -13.07 6.50
C PRO A 100 1.52 -12.47 5.30
N ILE A 101 0.77 -12.15 4.25
CA ILE A 101 1.29 -11.40 3.10
C ILE A 101 1.41 -9.92 3.52
N PRO A 102 2.61 -9.31 3.53
CA PRO A 102 2.76 -7.94 3.99
C PRO A 102 1.89 -6.95 3.22
N THR A 103 1.19 -6.08 3.94
CA THR A 103 0.20 -5.17 3.32
C THR A 103 0.79 -4.21 2.28
N TYR A 104 2.08 -3.85 2.36
CA TYR A 104 2.72 -2.96 1.38
C TYR A 104 2.84 -3.56 -0.03
N PHE A 105 2.79 -4.89 -0.18
CA PHE A 105 2.78 -5.51 -1.52
C PHE A 105 1.54 -5.13 -2.31
N VAL A 106 0.42 -4.91 -1.64
CA VAL A 106 -0.87 -4.57 -2.25
C VAL A 106 -1.12 -3.07 -2.16
N LEU A 107 -1.09 -2.51 -0.94
CA LEU A 107 -1.55 -1.15 -0.68
C LEU A 107 -0.62 -0.09 -1.28
N GLU A 108 0.70 -0.20 -1.10
CA GLU A 108 1.65 0.80 -1.62
C GLU A 108 1.86 0.66 -3.12
N LYS A 109 1.77 -0.56 -3.64
CA LYS A 109 1.89 -0.82 -5.07
C LYS A 109 0.56 -0.71 -5.81
N ALA A 110 -0.54 -0.32 -5.15
CA ALA A 110 -1.86 -0.26 -5.75
C ALA A 110 -1.88 0.54 -7.06
N GLN A 111 -1.23 1.71 -7.09
CA GLN A 111 -1.11 2.52 -8.31
C GLN A 111 -0.30 1.82 -9.42
N VAL A 112 0.73 1.07 -9.06
CA VAL A 112 1.55 0.31 -10.02
C VAL A 112 0.75 -0.87 -10.57
N ILE A 113 0.00 -1.56 -9.70
CA ILE A 113 -0.89 -2.66 -10.06
C ILE A 113 -1.98 -2.15 -10.99
N GLU A 114 -2.65 -1.05 -10.67
CA GLU A 114 -3.68 -0.43 -11.53
C GLU A 114 -3.13 -0.04 -12.91
N LYS A 115 -1.92 0.54 -12.96
CA LYS A 115 -1.24 0.86 -14.23
C LYS A 115 -0.95 -0.40 -15.04
N ARG A 116 -0.50 -1.48 -14.38
CA ARG A 116 -0.25 -2.78 -15.02
C ARG A 116 -1.53 -3.43 -15.51
N GLU A 117 -2.60 -3.40 -14.71
CA GLU A 117 -3.92 -3.89 -15.11
C GLU A 117 -4.46 -3.13 -16.33
N ARG A 118 -4.30 -1.80 -16.36
CA ARG A 118 -4.68 -0.99 -17.53
C ARG A 118 -3.86 -1.37 -18.76
N LEU A 119 -2.56 -1.57 -18.61
CA LEU A 119 -1.68 -2.01 -19.70
C LEU A 119 -2.06 -3.41 -20.20
N LEU A 120 -2.29 -4.35 -19.29
CA LEU A 120 -2.76 -5.70 -19.61
C LEU A 120 -4.11 -5.65 -20.32
N GLY A 121 -5.05 -4.83 -19.86
CA GLY A 121 -6.33 -4.61 -20.53
C GLY A 121 -6.16 -4.07 -21.95
N GLN A 122 -5.19 -3.18 -22.19
CA GLN A 122 -4.88 -2.69 -23.53
C GLN A 122 -4.22 -3.77 -24.41
N ILE A 123 -3.31 -4.58 -23.85
CA ILE A 123 -2.67 -5.69 -24.56
C ILE A 123 -3.72 -6.75 -24.90
N LEU A 124 -4.53 -7.16 -23.92
CA LEU A 124 -5.64 -8.08 -24.11
C LEU A 124 -6.63 -7.54 -25.13
N ALA A 125 -7.04 -6.26 -25.08
CA ALA A 125 -7.91 -5.69 -26.10
C ALA A 125 -7.28 -5.75 -27.52
N ARG A 126 -5.97 -5.58 -27.64
CA ARG A 126 -5.25 -5.74 -28.92
C ARG A 126 -5.16 -7.22 -29.35
N MET A 127 -4.98 -8.14 -28.41
CA MET A 127 -4.87 -9.58 -28.68
C MET A 127 -6.24 -10.26 -28.86
N SER A 128 -7.29 -9.74 -28.22
CA SER A 128 -8.68 -10.20 -28.36
C SER A 128 -9.24 -9.86 -29.74
N LEU A 129 -8.70 -8.84 -30.43
CA LEU A 129 -8.95 -8.65 -31.86
C LEU A 129 -8.47 -9.85 -32.71
N ASP A 130 -7.54 -10.67 -32.20
CA ASP A 130 -7.06 -11.90 -32.86
C ASP A 130 -7.70 -13.20 -32.30
N GLN A 131 -8.32 -13.16 -31.11
CA GLN A 131 -8.89 -14.35 -30.45
C GLN A 131 -10.42 -14.42 -30.45
N ASP A 132 -11.14 -13.39 -30.89
CA ASP A 132 -12.60 -13.46 -31.14
C ASP A 132 -12.94 -14.20 -32.44
N LYS A 133 -12.26 -15.31 -32.73
CA LYS A 133 -12.94 -16.42 -33.40
C LYS A 133 -13.51 -17.28 -32.27
N PRO A 134 -14.80 -17.13 -31.91
CA PRO A 134 -15.40 -18.04 -30.95
C PRO A 134 -15.13 -19.45 -31.45
N ASP A 135 -14.67 -20.34 -30.57
CA ASP A 135 -14.55 -21.76 -30.85
C ASP A 135 -15.87 -22.21 -31.49
N GLN A 136 -15.88 -22.40 -32.82
CA GLN A 136 -17.08 -22.74 -33.59
C GLN A 136 -17.59 -24.15 -33.24
N ASN A 137 -16.94 -24.84 -32.31
CA ASN A 137 -17.18 -26.22 -31.94
C ASN A 137 -17.86 -26.41 -30.57
N ALA A 138 -18.21 -25.36 -29.84
CA ALA A 138 -19.18 -25.48 -28.75
C ALA A 138 -20.62 -25.29 -29.29
N GLN A 139 -20.98 -26.08 -30.31
CA GLN A 139 -22.37 -26.13 -30.77
C GLN A 139 -23.23 -26.73 -29.65
N MET A 140 -24.07 -25.91 -29.02
CA MET A 140 -25.12 -26.39 -28.13
C MET A 140 -25.94 -27.45 -28.86
N SER A 141 -26.21 -28.59 -28.21
CA SER A 141 -27.08 -29.61 -28.78
C SER A 141 -28.46 -29.00 -29.08
N MET A 142 -29.06 -29.40 -30.19
CA MET A 142 -30.39 -28.91 -30.60
C MET A 142 -31.43 -29.14 -29.48
N ASP A 143 -31.31 -30.25 -28.74
CA ASP A 143 -32.17 -30.57 -27.61
C ASP A 143 -32.00 -29.61 -26.42
N ASP A 144 -30.76 -29.18 -26.15
CA ASP A 144 -30.48 -28.20 -25.10
C ASP A 144 -31.02 -26.82 -25.47
N ALA A 145 -30.87 -26.42 -26.74
CA ALA A 145 -31.44 -25.19 -27.27
C ALA A 145 -32.98 -25.19 -27.14
N ILE A 146 -33.63 -26.29 -27.52
CA ILE A 146 -35.09 -26.47 -27.39
C ILE A 146 -35.52 -26.40 -25.92
N ARG A 147 -34.80 -27.07 -25.01
CA ARG A 147 -35.12 -27.10 -23.57
C ARG A 147 -35.02 -25.71 -22.95
N ILE A 148 -33.98 -24.94 -23.30
CA ILE A 148 -33.80 -23.57 -22.83
C ILE A 148 -34.95 -22.69 -23.34
N ILE A 149 -35.27 -22.74 -24.63
CA ILE A 149 -36.36 -21.96 -25.22
C ILE A 149 -37.71 -22.28 -24.56
N GLN A 150 -38.04 -23.56 -24.39
CA GLN A 150 -39.30 -23.99 -23.77
C GLN A 150 -39.41 -23.61 -22.29
N SER A 151 -38.30 -23.66 -21.54
CA SER A 151 -38.29 -23.26 -20.13
C SER A 151 -38.47 -21.75 -19.98
N HIS A 152 -37.81 -20.95 -20.82
CA HIS A 152 -37.93 -19.50 -20.84
C HIS A 152 -39.32 -19.05 -21.30
N GLU A 153 -39.90 -19.71 -22.31
CA GLU A 153 -41.25 -19.39 -22.78
C GLU A 153 -42.31 -19.77 -21.73
N ARG A 154 -42.18 -20.91 -21.04
CA ARG A 154 -43.04 -21.24 -19.88
C ARG A 154 -42.92 -20.21 -18.77
N ALA A 155 -41.70 -19.78 -18.43
CA ALA A 155 -41.48 -18.76 -17.41
C ALA A 155 -42.08 -17.40 -17.82
N ARG A 156 -41.94 -17.02 -19.10
CA ARG A 156 -42.54 -15.79 -19.65
C ARG A 156 -44.06 -15.83 -19.56
N GLN A 157 -44.69 -16.92 -20.00
CA GLN A 157 -46.13 -17.10 -19.92
C GLN A 157 -46.62 -17.11 -18.47
N GLY A 158 -45.89 -17.75 -17.55
CA GLY A 158 -46.21 -17.72 -16.12
C GLY A 158 -46.20 -16.30 -15.55
N ARG A 159 -45.19 -15.49 -15.87
CA ARG A 159 -45.12 -14.08 -15.46
C ARG A 159 -46.27 -13.25 -16.05
N LEU A 160 -46.58 -13.44 -17.34
CA LEU A 160 -47.66 -12.71 -18.01
C LEU A 160 -49.03 -13.04 -17.39
N ARG A 161 -49.32 -14.33 -17.17
CA ARG A 161 -50.57 -14.78 -16.53
C ARG A 161 -50.67 -14.28 -15.09
N ALA A 162 -49.59 -14.34 -14.31
CA ALA A 162 -49.58 -13.82 -12.94
C ALA A 162 -49.84 -12.31 -12.89
N LYS A 163 -49.27 -11.54 -13.83
CA LYS A 163 -49.53 -10.11 -13.95
C LYS A 163 -51.00 -9.84 -14.31
N GLN A 164 -51.54 -10.53 -15.31
CA GLN A 164 -52.94 -10.40 -15.72
C GLN A 164 -53.90 -10.75 -14.58
N MET A 165 -53.69 -11.88 -13.89
CA MET A 165 -54.54 -12.29 -12.76
C MET A 165 -54.49 -11.31 -11.59
N LYS A 166 -53.31 -10.73 -11.32
CA LYS A 166 -53.17 -9.67 -10.32
C LYS A 166 -53.94 -8.42 -10.71
N GLU A 167 -53.86 -7.99 -11.97
CA GLU A 167 -54.59 -6.83 -12.48
C GLU A 167 -56.11 -7.06 -12.44
N ILE A 168 -56.59 -8.23 -12.86
CA ILE A 168 -58.00 -8.63 -12.76
C ILE A 168 -58.47 -8.55 -11.31
N ARG A 169 -57.73 -9.15 -10.37
CA ARG A 169 -58.09 -9.14 -8.95
C ARG A 169 -58.16 -7.72 -8.37
N VAL A 170 -57.19 -6.86 -8.71
CA VAL A 170 -57.17 -5.46 -8.26
C VAL A 170 -58.30 -4.66 -8.88
N ASN A 171 -58.60 -4.85 -10.17
CA ASN A 171 -59.69 -4.17 -10.86
C ASN A 171 -61.06 -4.64 -10.36
N GLU A 172 -61.24 -5.93 -10.10
CA GLU A 172 -62.46 -6.47 -9.50
C GLU A 172 -62.65 -5.90 -8.09
N GLN A 173 -61.59 -5.83 -7.28
CA GLN A 173 -61.66 -5.22 -5.96
C GLN A 173 -61.99 -3.72 -6.03
N ARG A 174 -61.40 -2.98 -6.98
CA ARG A 174 -61.77 -1.58 -7.23
C ARG A 174 -63.20 -1.43 -7.76
N ALA A 175 -63.66 -2.32 -8.63
CA ALA A 175 -65.02 -2.30 -9.17
C ALA A 175 -66.05 -2.56 -8.07
N ARG A 176 -65.81 -3.55 -7.20
CA ARG A 176 -66.63 -3.80 -5.99
C ARG A 176 -66.66 -2.58 -5.07
N GLN A 177 -65.52 -1.92 -4.85
CA GLN A 177 -65.43 -0.69 -4.05
C GLN A 177 -66.16 0.49 -4.71
N ARG A 178 -66.03 0.67 -6.03
CA ARG A 178 -66.76 1.71 -6.80
C ARG A 178 -68.26 1.46 -6.82
N ALA A 179 -68.70 0.21 -6.90
CA ALA A 179 -70.11 -0.16 -6.85
C ALA A 179 -70.74 0.06 -5.45
N THR A 180 -69.95 -0.02 -4.38
CA THR A 180 -70.44 0.21 -3.00
C THR A 180 -70.33 1.65 -2.53
N ILE A 181 -69.33 2.42 -3.00
CA ILE A 181 -68.98 3.74 -2.43
C ILE A 181 -69.07 4.88 -3.48
N GLY A 182 -69.22 4.57 -4.77
CA GLY A 182 -69.14 5.55 -5.86
C GLY A 182 -67.70 5.93 -6.22
N GLU A 183 -67.52 6.78 -7.25
CA GLU A 183 -66.19 7.27 -7.64
C GLU A 183 -65.69 8.30 -6.61
N PRO A 184 -64.55 8.06 -5.93
CA PRO A 184 -64.04 9.00 -4.96
C PRO A 184 -63.46 10.23 -5.66
N GLN A 185 -64.27 11.26 -5.81
CA GLN A 185 -63.81 12.63 -6.09
C GLN A 185 -63.18 13.17 -4.79
N MET A 186 -61.99 12.69 -4.44
CA MET A 186 -61.29 13.19 -3.26
C MET A 186 -60.57 14.49 -3.62
N ASP A 187 -61.03 15.60 -3.02
CA ASP A 187 -60.39 16.90 -3.19
C ASP A 187 -58.91 16.83 -2.81
N LYS A 188 -58.05 17.48 -3.60
CA LYS A 188 -56.59 17.44 -3.45
C LYS A 188 -56.17 17.95 -2.07
N ASN A 189 -56.87 18.96 -1.55
CA ASN A 189 -56.60 19.52 -0.22
C ASN A 189 -57.00 18.55 0.90
N LEU A 190 -58.11 17.83 0.75
CA LEU A 190 -58.53 16.79 1.68
C LEU A 190 -57.52 15.62 1.69
N ALA A 191 -57.09 15.17 0.51
CA ALA A 191 -56.07 14.14 0.37
C ALA A 191 -54.74 14.56 1.03
N ALA A 192 -54.28 15.78 0.80
CA ALA A 192 -53.08 16.32 1.42
C ALA A 192 -53.20 16.36 2.96
N THR A 193 -54.37 16.77 3.48
CA THR A 193 -54.63 16.82 4.93
C THR A 193 -54.59 15.42 5.55
N ILE A 194 -55.16 14.43 4.87
CA ILE A 194 -55.12 13.03 5.32
C ILE A 194 -53.69 12.51 5.35
N ILE A 195 -52.91 12.72 4.29
CA ILE A 195 -51.50 12.29 4.21
C ILE A 195 -50.68 12.96 5.32
N GLN A 196 -50.81 14.27 5.49
CA GLN A 196 -50.11 15.01 6.54
C GLN A 196 -50.49 14.54 7.94
N LYS A 197 -51.78 14.25 8.19
CA LYS A 197 -52.26 13.70 9.46
C LYS A 197 -51.59 12.37 9.79
N TYR A 198 -51.55 11.45 8.83
CA TYR A 198 -50.92 10.14 9.03
C TYR A 198 -49.40 10.25 9.19
N TRP A 199 -48.75 11.13 8.42
CA TRP A 199 -47.32 11.38 8.55
C TRP A 199 -46.95 11.97 9.91
N ARG A 200 -47.64 13.04 10.34
CA ARG A 200 -47.42 13.66 11.66
C ARG A 200 -47.65 12.64 12.77
N ARG A 201 -48.70 11.83 12.68
CA ARG A 201 -48.98 10.75 13.64
C ARG A 201 -47.87 9.69 13.66
N TYR A 202 -47.33 9.31 12.50
CA TYR A 202 -46.23 8.37 12.40
C TYR A 202 -44.95 8.92 13.04
N VAL A 203 -44.58 10.17 12.71
CA VAL A 203 -43.40 10.84 13.28
C VAL A 203 -43.52 10.94 14.80
N VAL A 204 -44.64 11.46 15.32
CA VAL A 204 -44.86 11.56 16.77
C VAL A 204 -44.80 10.18 17.42
N ARG A 205 -45.44 9.15 16.87
CA ARG A 205 -45.37 7.80 17.45
C ARG A 205 -43.97 7.21 17.43
N ARG A 206 -43.22 7.43 16.35
CA ARG A 206 -41.84 6.99 16.24
C ARG A 206 -40.99 7.67 17.31
N ASP A 207 -41.13 8.98 17.48
CA ASP A 207 -40.32 9.76 18.40
C ASP A 207 -40.73 9.48 19.85
N THR A 208 -42.03 9.40 20.17
CA THR A 208 -42.52 8.96 21.49
C THR A 208 -42.04 7.55 21.85
N LYS A 209 -41.99 6.62 20.87
CA LYS A 209 -41.44 5.29 21.11
C LYS A 209 -39.95 5.37 21.45
N LYS A 210 -39.16 6.15 20.68
CA LYS A 210 -37.74 6.36 20.97
C LYS A 210 -37.50 6.97 22.36
N PHE A 211 -38.19 8.05 22.70
CA PHE A 211 -38.06 8.69 24.01
C PHE A 211 -38.44 7.74 25.15
N ARG A 212 -39.50 6.94 24.97
CA ARG A 212 -39.90 5.92 25.95
C ARG A 212 -38.82 4.84 26.11
N ASP A 213 -38.26 4.36 25.00
CA ASP A 213 -37.20 3.36 25.02
C ASP A 213 -35.93 3.93 25.69
N GLU A 214 -35.58 5.19 25.41
CA GLU A 214 -34.48 5.94 26.06
C GLU A 214 -34.71 6.15 27.56
N GLU A 215 -35.92 6.51 27.96
CA GLU A 215 -36.30 6.69 29.36
C GLU A 215 -36.28 5.36 30.12
N TYR A 216 -36.75 4.26 29.53
CA TYR A 216 -36.61 2.93 30.12
C TYR A 216 -35.15 2.50 30.27
N MET A 217 -34.28 2.85 29.32
CA MET A 217 -32.83 2.64 29.46
C MET A 217 -32.23 3.50 30.58
N PHE A 218 -32.63 4.77 30.67
CA PHE A 218 -32.16 5.71 31.69
C PHE A 218 -32.59 5.29 33.11
N LEU A 219 -33.84 4.87 33.28
CA LEU A 219 -34.40 4.38 34.55
C LEU A 219 -33.93 2.95 34.89
N GLY A 220 -33.19 2.28 34.02
CA GLY A 220 -32.71 0.91 34.21
C GLY A 220 -33.78 -0.17 34.10
N MET A 221 -34.97 0.15 33.58
CA MET A 221 -36.07 -0.81 33.36
C MET A 221 -35.91 -1.60 32.06
N ALA A 222 -35.10 -1.10 31.12
CA ALA A 222 -34.71 -1.80 29.90
C ALA A 222 -33.18 -1.75 29.76
N MET A 223 -32.57 -2.87 29.38
CA MET A 223 -31.15 -2.90 29.04
C MET A 223 -30.95 -2.31 27.64
N PRO A 224 -29.83 -1.61 27.38
CA PRO A 224 -29.46 -1.24 26.01
C PRO A 224 -29.52 -2.46 25.11
N ASN A 225 -29.99 -2.30 23.86
CA ASN A 225 -29.85 -3.33 22.84
C ASN A 225 -28.36 -3.53 22.57
N PHE A 226 -27.70 -4.37 23.37
CA PHE A 226 -26.39 -4.87 23.02
C PHE A 226 -26.54 -5.61 21.69
N PRO A 227 -25.63 -5.38 20.72
CA PRO A 227 -25.56 -6.25 19.56
C PRO A 227 -25.53 -7.69 20.08
N LYS A 228 -26.32 -8.57 19.47
CA LYS A 228 -26.48 -9.96 19.92
C LYS A 228 -25.15 -10.68 20.17
N ASP A 229 -24.08 -10.22 19.51
CA ASP A 229 -22.69 -10.59 19.78
C ASP A 229 -21.81 -9.35 20.07
N PRO A 230 -21.44 -9.07 21.34
CA PRO A 230 -20.51 -7.98 21.66
C PRO A 230 -19.14 -8.14 20.98
N LEU A 231 -18.70 -9.39 20.76
CA LEU A 231 -17.50 -9.73 19.99
C LEU A 231 -17.54 -9.21 18.55
N LYS A 232 -18.70 -9.29 17.89
CA LYS A 232 -18.84 -8.87 16.49
C LYS A 232 -18.75 -7.36 16.33
N LYS A 233 -19.29 -6.60 17.30
CA LYS A 233 -19.14 -5.15 17.33
C LYS A 233 -17.68 -4.76 17.59
N LEU A 234 -17.04 -5.38 18.56
CA LEU A 234 -15.62 -5.14 18.86
C LEU A 234 -14.74 -5.35 17.62
N LEU A 235 -14.95 -6.47 16.90
CA LEU A 235 -14.22 -6.75 15.66
C LEU A 235 -14.49 -5.72 14.56
N ALA A 236 -15.72 -5.24 14.44
CA ALA A 236 -16.07 -4.20 13.48
C ALA A 236 -15.41 -2.85 13.84
N ASP A 237 -15.40 -2.50 15.12
CA ASP A 237 -14.78 -1.27 15.63
C ASP A 237 -13.25 -1.32 15.42
N VAL A 238 -12.60 -2.46 15.69
CA VAL A 238 -11.17 -2.67 15.42
C VAL A 238 -10.86 -2.46 13.94
N LYS A 239 -11.62 -3.10 13.04
CA LYS A 239 -11.45 -2.92 11.58
C LYS A 239 -11.66 -1.47 11.15
N GLY A 240 -12.67 -0.79 11.71
CA GLY A 240 -12.92 0.63 11.45
C GLY A 240 -11.71 1.50 11.84
N HIS A 241 -11.12 1.26 13.01
CA HIS A 241 -9.94 1.99 13.45
C HIS A 241 -8.68 1.69 12.60
N GLU A 242 -8.52 0.45 12.13
CA GLU A 242 -7.44 0.09 11.19
C GLU A 242 -7.57 0.87 9.88
N GLU A 243 -8.78 0.93 9.30
CA GLU A 243 -9.05 1.70 8.07
C GLU A 243 -8.84 3.20 8.26
N GLU A 244 -9.26 3.76 9.40
CA GLU A 244 -9.01 5.17 9.74
C GLU A 244 -7.51 5.47 9.83
N ARG A 245 -6.71 4.57 10.43
CA ARG A 245 -5.25 4.71 10.49
C ARG A 245 -4.63 4.65 9.10
N ARG A 246 -5.10 3.76 8.22
CA ARG A 246 -4.66 3.69 6.81
C ARG A 246 -4.96 4.98 6.05
N LYS A 247 -6.15 5.58 6.21
CA LYS A 247 -6.45 6.91 5.63
C LYS A 247 -5.54 8.01 6.17
N ARG A 248 -5.18 7.95 7.45
CA ARG A 248 -4.26 8.92 8.07
C ARG A 248 -2.83 8.74 7.57
N GLN A 249 -2.39 7.51 7.27
CA GLN A 249 -1.07 7.22 6.68
C GLN A 249 -0.90 7.93 5.34
N GLU A 250 -1.89 7.83 4.45
CA GLU A 250 -1.84 8.48 3.14
C GLU A 250 -1.68 10.00 3.26
N LYS A 251 -2.47 10.63 4.15
CA LYS A 251 -2.36 12.06 4.44
C LYS A 251 -0.98 12.44 4.97
N HIS A 252 -0.44 11.64 5.89
CA HIS A 252 0.89 11.89 6.46
C HIS A 252 2.00 11.68 5.44
N GLU A 253 1.88 10.72 4.52
CA GLU A 253 2.85 10.50 3.44
C GLU A 253 2.91 11.71 2.51
N ILE A 254 1.75 12.24 2.11
CA ILE A 254 1.66 13.46 1.29
C ILE A 254 2.31 14.64 2.02
N ALA A 255 1.95 14.85 3.30
CA ALA A 255 2.50 15.93 4.10
C ALA A 255 4.03 15.80 4.28
N TYR A 256 4.53 14.57 4.44
CA TYR A 256 5.96 14.30 4.54
C TYR A 256 6.70 14.61 3.24
N GLN A 257 6.16 14.25 2.08
CA GLN A 257 6.76 14.58 0.78
C GLN A 257 6.80 16.10 0.54
N GLN A 258 5.73 16.81 0.90
CA GLN A 258 5.71 18.28 0.85
C GLN A 258 6.73 18.89 1.80
N ALA A 259 6.85 18.36 3.02
CA ALA A 259 7.82 18.82 4.01
C ALA A 259 9.27 18.62 3.54
N LEU A 260 9.58 17.55 2.80
CA LEU A 260 10.91 17.36 2.19
C LEU A 260 11.24 18.47 1.20
N ILE A 261 10.30 18.82 0.32
CA ILE A 261 10.48 19.89 -0.67
C ILE A 261 10.63 21.23 0.04
N ALA A 262 9.76 21.53 1.00
CA ALA A 262 9.79 22.77 1.76
C ALA A 262 11.09 22.92 2.56
N THR A 263 11.57 21.84 3.18
CA THR A 263 12.84 21.85 3.95
C THR A 263 14.02 22.07 3.02
N ARG A 264 14.06 21.38 1.87
CA ARG A 264 15.10 21.57 0.86
C ARG A 264 15.14 23.01 0.34
N GLU A 265 13.98 23.59 0.04
CA GLU A 265 13.89 24.96 -0.44
C GLU A 265 14.27 25.97 0.65
N LYS A 266 13.89 25.72 1.90
CA LYS A 266 14.32 26.53 3.05
C LYS A 266 15.85 26.53 3.18
N ILE A 267 16.48 25.36 3.18
CA ILE A 267 17.96 25.23 3.23
C ILE A 267 18.59 25.99 2.07
N ARG A 268 18.04 25.85 0.85
CA ARG A 268 18.53 26.56 -0.33
C ARG A 268 18.46 28.09 -0.17
N GLN A 269 17.42 28.61 0.47
CA GLN A 269 17.26 30.05 0.66
C GLN A 269 18.11 30.59 1.82
N THR A 270 18.29 29.82 2.89
CA THR A 270 19.05 30.25 4.07
C THR A 270 20.55 30.03 3.92
N GLU A 271 20.96 28.83 3.50
CA GLU A 271 22.38 28.45 3.39
C GLU A 271 22.92 28.64 1.98
N GLY A 272 22.05 28.68 0.96
CA GLY A 272 22.49 28.83 -0.43
C GLY A 272 23.27 30.12 -0.72
N PRO A 273 22.88 31.30 -0.21
CA PRO A 273 23.65 32.53 -0.37
C PRO A 273 25.06 32.42 0.24
N ASP A 274 25.15 31.94 1.49
CA ASP A 274 26.42 31.76 2.20
C ASP A 274 27.31 30.72 1.51
N MET A 275 26.73 29.59 1.06
CA MET A 275 27.45 28.58 0.28
C MET A 275 27.96 29.16 -1.03
N LYS A 276 27.15 29.96 -1.73
CA LYS A 276 27.56 30.63 -2.97
C LYS A 276 28.71 31.60 -2.74
N GLU A 277 28.65 32.41 -1.68
CA GLU A 277 29.72 33.34 -1.33
C GLU A 277 31.01 32.61 -0.99
N ARG A 278 30.94 31.57 -0.15
CA ARG A 278 32.09 30.72 0.19
C ARG A 278 32.72 30.08 -1.05
N LEU A 279 31.91 29.55 -1.97
CA LEU A 279 32.40 28.98 -3.22
C LEU A 279 33.04 30.05 -4.12
N GLN A 280 32.47 31.25 -4.19
CA GLN A 280 33.07 32.37 -4.92
C GLN A 280 34.41 32.81 -4.31
N ASP A 281 34.51 32.83 -2.99
CA ASP A 281 35.76 33.18 -2.29
C ASP A 281 36.85 32.14 -2.49
N GLN A 282 36.52 30.84 -2.45
CA GLN A 282 37.45 29.77 -2.78
C GLN A 282 37.97 29.89 -4.22
N ILE A 283 37.08 30.18 -5.18
CA ILE A 283 37.50 30.43 -6.57
C ILE A 283 38.41 31.67 -6.63
N ARG A 284 38.02 32.78 -5.99
CA ARG A 284 38.84 34.00 -5.95
C ARG A 284 40.23 33.74 -5.35
N GLN A 285 40.29 33.01 -4.25
CA GLN A 285 41.53 32.65 -3.57
C GLN A 285 42.43 31.78 -4.47
N TRP A 286 41.88 30.76 -5.11
CA TRP A 286 42.60 29.93 -6.08
C TRP A 286 43.17 30.76 -7.23
N PHE A 287 42.40 31.69 -7.80
CA PHE A 287 42.89 32.60 -8.84
C PHE A 287 44.07 33.46 -8.37
N ILE A 288 44.03 33.96 -7.12
CA ILE A 288 45.09 34.78 -6.54
C ILE A 288 46.35 33.94 -6.30
N GLU A 289 46.20 32.75 -5.71
CA GLU A 289 47.31 31.83 -5.44
C GLU A 289 48.01 31.40 -6.74
N CYS A 290 47.25 30.99 -7.75
CA CYS A 290 47.79 30.69 -9.06
C CYS A 290 48.45 31.90 -9.72
N ARG A 291 47.91 33.12 -9.59
CA ARG A 291 48.58 34.33 -10.14
C ARG A 291 49.91 34.60 -9.42
N ASN A 292 49.97 34.44 -8.11
CA ASN A 292 51.19 34.70 -7.33
C ASN A 292 52.32 33.74 -7.73
N VAL A 293 51.99 32.48 -8.02
CA VAL A 293 52.95 31.46 -8.47
C VAL A 293 53.31 31.63 -9.96
N THR A 294 52.32 31.77 -10.83
CA THR A 294 52.50 31.69 -12.30
C THR A 294 52.71 33.04 -12.98
N GLN A 295 52.59 34.16 -12.24
CA GLN A 295 52.59 35.55 -12.73
C GLN A 295 51.50 35.90 -13.77
N LYS A 296 50.64 34.94 -14.12
CA LYS A 296 49.49 35.07 -15.03
C LYS A 296 48.24 34.45 -14.41
N PHE A 297 47.07 34.97 -14.78
CA PHE A 297 45.81 34.37 -14.36
C PHE A 297 45.62 32.99 -15.04
N PRO A 298 45.22 31.96 -14.28
CA PRO A 298 44.92 30.65 -14.84
C PRO A 298 43.59 30.65 -15.62
N ASP A 299 43.49 29.80 -16.64
CA ASP A 299 42.22 29.50 -17.28
C ASP A 299 41.42 28.50 -16.42
N PHE A 300 40.09 28.52 -16.53
CA PHE A 300 39.25 27.52 -15.86
C PHE A 300 39.56 26.10 -16.36
N PRO A 301 39.49 25.07 -15.50
CA PRO A 301 39.66 23.69 -15.94
C PRO A 301 38.57 23.28 -16.94
N ASP A 302 38.94 22.52 -17.98
CA ASP A 302 38.02 22.01 -18.99
C ASP A 302 37.02 20.97 -18.40
N GLU A 303 35.85 20.84 -19.06
CA GLU A 303 34.77 19.92 -18.62
C GLU A 303 35.24 18.46 -18.56
N ASP A 304 36.10 18.04 -19.49
CA ASP A 304 36.66 16.67 -19.56
C ASP A 304 37.64 16.36 -18.41
N GLU A 305 38.22 17.37 -17.77
CA GLU A 305 39.11 17.24 -16.61
C GLU A 305 38.39 17.37 -15.25
N GLY A 306 37.04 17.47 -15.26
CA GLY A 306 36.22 17.62 -14.05
C GLY A 306 35.81 19.07 -13.74
N GLY A 307 36.11 20.03 -14.62
CA GLY A 307 35.63 21.40 -14.55
C GLY A 307 35.94 22.13 -13.23
N SER A 308 35.01 22.94 -12.75
CA SER A 308 35.15 23.71 -11.51
C SER A 308 35.23 22.87 -10.23
N ASN A 309 34.90 21.57 -10.26
CA ASN A 309 35.05 20.70 -9.09
C ASN A 309 36.51 20.50 -8.69
N LYS A 310 37.45 20.57 -9.64
CA LYS A 310 38.89 20.49 -9.39
C LYS A 310 39.42 21.63 -8.51
N ILE A 311 38.73 22.77 -8.49
CA ILE A 311 39.08 23.95 -7.68
C ILE A 311 38.68 23.75 -6.21
N PHE A 312 37.69 22.89 -5.94
CA PHE A 312 37.15 22.65 -4.59
C PHE A 312 37.76 21.41 -3.91
N GLU A 313 38.59 20.64 -4.60
CA GLU A 313 39.41 19.60 -3.99
C GLU A 313 40.44 20.24 -3.06
N LYS A 314 40.47 19.83 -1.79
CA LYS A 314 41.47 20.28 -0.83
C LYS A 314 42.84 19.69 -1.19
N LYS A 315 43.57 20.37 -2.07
CA LYS A 315 44.97 20.09 -2.38
C LYS A 315 45.85 21.05 -1.59
N ASP A 316 46.93 20.54 -1.01
CA ASP A 316 47.94 21.39 -0.35
C ASP A 316 48.67 22.25 -1.38
N VAL A 317 49.15 23.42 -0.96
CA VAL A 317 49.79 24.44 -1.81
C VAL A 317 50.94 23.84 -2.65
N GLU A 318 51.67 22.87 -2.10
CA GLU A 318 52.77 22.16 -2.77
C GLU A 318 52.29 21.23 -3.89
N GLN A 319 51.13 20.57 -3.73
CA GLN A 319 50.56 19.69 -4.76
C GLN A 319 50.01 20.49 -5.94
N VAL A 320 49.48 21.69 -5.66
CA VAL A 320 49.05 22.63 -6.71
C VAL A 320 50.24 23.18 -7.49
N GLN A 321 51.39 23.40 -6.82
CA GLN A 321 52.64 23.83 -7.46
C GLN A 321 53.21 22.74 -8.39
N GLU A 322 53.32 21.49 -7.93
CA GLU A 322 53.81 20.38 -8.77
C GLU A 322 52.91 20.10 -9.99
N GLU A 323 51.57 20.16 -9.83
CA GLU A 323 50.63 19.92 -10.93
C GLU A 323 50.65 21.07 -11.97
N LEU A 324 50.90 22.32 -11.53
CA LEU A 324 51.07 23.46 -12.43
C LEU A 324 52.42 23.48 -13.13
N GLU A 325 53.51 23.12 -12.44
CA GLU A 325 54.85 22.99 -13.05
C GLU A 325 54.85 21.89 -14.11
N ALA A 326 54.23 20.73 -13.81
CA ALA A 326 54.04 19.66 -14.79
C ALA A 326 53.19 20.09 -16.00
N LYS A 327 52.17 20.95 -15.81
CA LYS A 327 51.36 21.52 -16.91
C LYS A 327 52.10 22.61 -17.71
N LEU A 328 52.99 23.38 -17.10
CA LEU A 328 53.86 24.33 -17.80
C LEU A 328 54.93 23.60 -18.63
N GLU A 329 55.50 22.51 -18.12
CA GLU A 329 56.43 21.66 -18.87
C GLU A 329 55.75 20.93 -20.04
N SER A 330 54.49 20.51 -19.89
CA SER A 330 53.74 19.85 -20.97
C SER A 330 53.29 20.83 -22.07
N LYS A 331 52.88 22.06 -21.73
CA LYS A 331 52.59 23.12 -22.72
C LYS A 331 53.84 23.58 -23.49
N GLY A 332 55.04 23.40 -22.94
CA GLY A 332 56.31 23.65 -23.64
C GLY A 332 56.66 22.64 -24.75
N LYS A 333 56.18 21.39 -24.66
CA LYS A 333 56.49 20.33 -25.63
C LYS A 333 55.54 20.25 -26.84
N GLY A 334 54.41 20.97 -26.84
CA GLY A 334 53.38 20.89 -27.89
C GLY A 334 53.51 21.85 -29.10
N LYS A 335 54.52 22.73 -29.14
CA LYS A 335 54.69 23.75 -30.22
C LYS A 335 55.74 23.42 -31.28
N GLY A 336 56.20 22.17 -31.35
CA GLY A 336 57.30 21.75 -32.21
C GLY A 336 56.99 20.60 -33.15
N ASP A 337 55.80 20.50 -33.75
CA ASP A 337 55.67 19.67 -34.98
C ASP A 337 54.43 20.02 -35.82
N LYS A 338 54.58 21.00 -36.72
CA LYS A 338 53.84 21.08 -37.99
C LYS A 338 54.45 22.17 -38.88
N LYS A 339 55.60 21.84 -39.48
CA LYS A 339 56.02 22.38 -40.79
C LYS A 339 57.08 21.45 -41.37
N GLY A 340 56.71 20.68 -42.40
CA GLY A 340 57.70 20.04 -43.28
C GLY A 340 57.37 18.66 -43.86
N LYS A 341 56.23 18.48 -44.54
CA LYS A 341 56.19 18.01 -45.95
C LYS A 341 54.78 18.08 -46.51
#